data_AF-A0A3Q9W0L7-F1
#
_entry.id   AF-A0A3Q9W0L7-F1
#
_cell.length_a   1.000
_cell.length_b   1.000
_cell.length_c   1.000
_cell.angle_alpha   90.00
_cell.angle_beta   90.00
_cell.angle_gamma   90.00
#
_symmetry.space_group_name_H-M   'P 1'
#
loop_
_entity.id
_entity.type
_entity.pdbx_description
1 polymer ?
#
loop_
_entity_poly.entity_id
_entity_poly.type
_entity_poly.pdbx_seq_one_letter_code
_entity_poly.pdbx_strand_id
1 'polypeptide(L)'
;VSGKYKQPNSNSSSTSLKEMKQTSTVLPLALPLTLNHFSSKTNLPIYHYPGADYEEYYTTIDLMYHRLDLLHGRDASSLCRYFRQVATLDAATLFLSSLAFESPFTFIHNNRMSPPQSQLHTVESIMAYLKDTTGLLANPGLRPQIRQEVNALYNAMQHLKKRHQDARGSLRNYIIRRYIASVNGVLQVFPGCLLNNNYDPSQRLWYRKALQHPGKIVTTEPYLDAGGSGYIITIAHTIFEGKSNALHSIERDQPVAVVALDLSYGFFYKMILDSTPLCQMHNIKCLLFENEGYLIAHPSMLEPKTNIKNQRRPHEHLTHKES
;
A
#
# COMPACT_ATOMS: atom_id res chain seq x y z
N VAL A 1 51.82 46.55 23.25
CA VAL A 1 51.05 47.24 24.32
C VAL A 1 50.40 46.18 25.20
N SER A 2 50.90 46.08 26.44
CA SER A 2 50.35 45.54 27.71
C SER A 2 49.22 44.50 27.66
N GLY A 3 49.39 43.27 28.14
CA GLY A 3 49.34 42.86 29.57
C GLY A 3 47.99 42.13 29.84
N LYS A 4 47.80 41.11 30.68
CA LYS A 4 48.50 40.57 31.84
C LYS A 4 48.08 39.09 32.06
N TYR A 5 49.01 38.34 32.64
CA TYR A 5 48.82 37.04 33.31
C TYR A 5 47.84 37.09 34.49
N LYS A 6 47.14 35.97 34.74
CA LYS A 6 46.69 35.51 36.08
C LYS A 6 46.45 34.00 36.09
N GLN A 7 47.24 33.27 36.86
CA GLN A 7 46.94 31.92 37.39
C GLN A 7 45.80 32.00 38.44
N PRO A 8 45.13 30.88 38.77
CA PRO A 8 45.56 30.16 39.98
C PRO A 8 45.41 28.62 39.96
N ASN A 9 46.25 28.02 40.82
CA ASN A 9 46.07 26.83 41.65
C ASN A 9 46.09 25.42 41.05
N SER A 10 47.28 24.84 41.23
CA SER A 10 47.58 23.42 41.47
C SER A 10 46.75 22.83 42.62
N ASN A 11 46.16 21.67 42.38
CA ASN A 11 45.98 20.64 43.40
C ASN A 11 46.48 19.31 42.85
N SER A 12 47.57 18.85 43.46
CA SER A 12 48.16 17.53 43.31
C SER A 12 47.34 16.50 44.09
N SER A 13 46.99 15.40 43.44
CA SER A 13 46.77 14.14 44.14
C SER A 13 47.50 13.03 43.41
N SER A 14 48.36 12.38 44.18
CA SER A 14 49.31 11.36 43.79
C SER A 14 48.61 10.07 43.35
N THR A 15 49.10 9.54 42.24
CA THR A 15 48.91 8.18 41.76
C THR A 15 49.36 7.15 42.81
N SER A 16 48.47 6.21 43.15
CA SER A 16 48.88 4.91 43.69
C SER A 16 48.51 3.83 42.68
N LEU A 17 49.53 3.19 42.13
CA LEU A 17 49.42 2.02 41.27
C LEU A 17 49.00 0.83 42.14
N LYS A 18 47.80 0.31 41.92
CA LYS A 18 47.46 -1.07 42.27
C LYS A 18 47.38 -1.88 40.98
N GLU A 19 48.31 -2.82 40.84
CA GLU A 19 48.25 -3.87 39.83
C GLU A 19 46.93 -4.63 39.96
N MET A 20 46.14 -4.67 38.88
CA MET A 20 45.08 -5.65 38.71
C MET A 20 45.46 -6.58 37.55
N LYS A 21 45.70 -7.84 37.92
CA LYS A 21 45.85 -9.00 37.05
C LYS A 21 44.86 -8.96 35.88
N GLN A 22 45.38 -9.09 34.66
CA GLN A 22 44.62 -9.45 33.47
C GLN A 22 43.97 -10.82 33.69
N THR A 23 42.66 -10.84 33.89
CA THR A 23 41.82 -12.02 33.66
C THR A 23 41.33 -11.97 32.22
N SER A 24 41.73 -12.95 31.43
CA SER A 24 41.26 -13.16 30.07
C SER A 24 39.77 -13.46 30.07
N THR A 25 38.94 -12.47 29.77
CA THR A 25 37.51 -12.66 29.53
C THR A 25 37.34 -13.30 28.16
N VAL A 26 36.94 -14.58 28.19
CA VAL A 26 36.56 -15.36 27.01
C VAL A 26 35.42 -14.65 26.29
N LEU A 27 35.63 -14.27 25.02
CA LEU A 27 34.59 -13.82 24.10
C LEU A 27 33.54 -14.94 23.98
N PRO A 28 32.23 -14.66 24.17
CA PRO A 28 31.23 -15.68 23.92
C PRO A 28 31.22 -16.02 22.43
N LEU A 29 31.25 -17.33 22.12
CA LEU A 29 31.11 -17.86 20.76
C LEU A 29 29.92 -17.17 20.06
N ALA A 30 30.15 -16.78 18.80
CA ALA A 30 29.10 -16.30 17.91
C ALA A 30 27.92 -17.28 17.92
N LEU A 31 26.75 -16.79 18.32
CA LEU A 31 25.49 -17.51 18.18
C LEU A 31 25.28 -17.81 16.69
N PRO A 32 24.96 -19.05 16.30
CA PRO A 32 24.68 -19.37 14.91
C PRO A 32 23.43 -18.59 14.49
N LEU A 33 23.55 -17.82 13.40
CA LEU A 33 22.41 -17.22 12.70
C LEU A 33 21.60 -18.35 12.06
N THR A 34 20.80 -19.06 12.85
CA THR A 34 19.73 -19.88 12.30
C THR A 34 18.64 -18.92 11.86
N LEU A 35 18.69 -18.46 10.60
CA LEU A 35 17.47 -18.09 9.91
C LEU A 35 16.56 -19.31 10.04
N ASN A 36 15.38 -19.16 10.64
CA ASN A 36 14.36 -20.19 10.55
C ASN A 36 14.06 -20.36 9.05
N HIS A 37 14.70 -21.34 8.43
CA HIS A 37 14.30 -21.82 7.11
C HIS A 37 12.83 -22.17 7.24
N PHE A 38 11.98 -21.45 6.52
CA PHE A 38 10.61 -21.89 6.28
C PHE A 38 10.72 -23.27 5.65
N SER A 39 10.44 -24.30 6.46
CA SER A 39 10.35 -25.68 6.01
C SER A 39 9.31 -25.73 4.89
N SER A 40 9.72 -26.10 3.69
CA SER A 40 8.86 -26.41 2.55
C SER A 40 8.15 -27.75 2.74
N LYS A 41 7.61 -28.01 3.94
CA LYS A 41 6.66 -29.10 4.17
C LYS A 41 5.27 -28.55 3.94
N THR A 42 4.82 -28.70 2.70
CA THR A 42 3.42 -28.64 2.29
C THR A 42 2.61 -29.62 3.13
N ASN A 43 2.06 -29.14 4.24
CA ASN A 43 0.83 -29.65 4.79
C ASN A 43 -0.20 -28.53 4.61
N LEU A 44 -0.68 -28.40 3.37
CA LEU A 44 -1.93 -27.70 3.13
C LEU A 44 -3.01 -28.45 3.92
N PRO A 45 -3.69 -27.84 4.90
CA PRO A 45 -4.89 -28.44 5.42
C PRO A 45 -5.88 -28.56 4.25
N ILE A 46 -6.18 -29.81 3.87
CA ILE A 46 -7.30 -30.12 2.98
C ILE A 46 -8.55 -29.75 3.78
N TYR A 47 -9.04 -28.52 3.58
CA TYR A 47 -10.37 -28.15 3.99
C TYR A 47 -11.35 -28.91 3.11
N HIS A 48 -11.86 -30.03 3.60
CA HIS A 48 -13.14 -30.55 3.11
C HIS A 48 -14.19 -29.49 3.42
N TYR A 49 -14.58 -28.73 2.41
CA TYR A 49 -15.82 -27.95 2.43
C TYR A 49 -16.99 -28.94 2.34
N PRO A 50 -17.85 -29.06 3.37
CA PRO A 50 -19.20 -29.55 3.15
C PRO A 50 -19.89 -28.51 2.25
N GLY A 51 -20.61 -28.98 1.23
CA GLY A 51 -21.26 -28.13 0.22
C GLY A 51 -21.91 -26.91 0.84
N ALA A 52 -21.32 -25.74 0.55
CA ALA A 52 -21.93 -24.47 0.86
C ALA A 52 -22.83 -24.11 -0.32
N ASP A 53 -24.11 -24.27 -0.08
CA ASP A 53 -25.25 -23.66 -0.78
C ASP A 53 -24.87 -22.66 -1.87
N TYR A 54 -25.06 -23.09 -3.12
CA TYR A 54 -25.13 -22.21 -4.28
C TYR A 54 -26.43 -21.40 -4.23
N GLU A 55 -26.59 -20.53 -3.24
CA GLU A 55 -27.69 -19.57 -3.22
C GLU A 55 -27.32 -18.30 -3.98
N GLU A 56 -27.76 -18.29 -5.25
CA GLU A 56 -28.49 -17.17 -5.86
C GLU A 56 -27.79 -15.79 -5.91
N TYR A 57 -26.78 -15.67 -6.78
CA TYR A 57 -26.14 -14.40 -7.16
C TYR A 57 -26.92 -13.70 -8.31
N TYR A 58 -28.08 -13.09 -8.02
CA TYR A 58 -28.70 -12.10 -8.91
C TYR A 58 -28.26 -10.68 -8.46
N THR A 59 -27.12 -10.17 -8.94
CA THR A 59 -26.91 -9.34 -10.16
C THR A 59 -27.08 -7.81 -10.00
N THR A 60 -26.57 -7.21 -8.92
CA THR A 60 -26.23 -5.78 -8.97
C THR A 60 -24.85 -5.52 -8.38
N ILE A 61 -23.99 -4.85 -9.14
CA ILE A 61 -22.64 -4.48 -8.70
C ILE A 61 -22.76 -3.32 -7.72
N ASP A 62 -22.44 -3.59 -6.45
CA ASP A 62 -22.34 -2.58 -5.40
C ASP A 62 -20.98 -1.85 -5.47
N LEU A 63 -20.83 -1.02 -6.50
CA LEU A 63 -19.73 -0.07 -6.66
C LEU A 63 -20.27 1.35 -6.71
N MET A 64 -19.51 2.27 -6.10
CA MET A 64 -19.72 3.72 -6.22
C MET A 64 -18.64 4.32 -7.11
N TYR A 65 -18.93 5.35 -7.88
CA TYR A 65 -17.87 6.05 -8.61
C TYR A 65 -16.99 6.84 -7.64
N HIS A 66 -15.70 7.00 -7.94
CA HIS A 66 -14.75 7.66 -7.02
C HIS A 66 -15.10 9.11 -6.69
N ARG A 67 -15.93 9.78 -7.49
CA ARG A 67 -16.39 11.17 -7.27
C ARG A 67 -17.48 11.26 -6.20
N LEU A 68 -17.13 10.84 -5.00
CA LEU A 68 -18.01 10.90 -3.82
C LEU A 68 -18.46 12.33 -3.49
N ASP A 69 -17.72 13.34 -3.95
CA ASP A 69 -18.05 14.77 -3.85
C ASP A 69 -19.24 15.20 -4.72
N LEU A 70 -19.64 14.40 -5.72
CA LEU A 70 -20.80 14.68 -6.57
C LEU A 70 -22.10 14.08 -6.01
N LEU A 71 -22.03 13.28 -4.94
CA LEU A 71 -23.20 12.64 -4.34
C LEU A 71 -23.94 13.62 -3.42
N HIS A 72 -25.26 13.63 -3.50
CA HIS A 72 -26.12 14.53 -2.73
C HIS A 72 -27.31 13.77 -2.13
N GLY A 73 -27.94 14.34 -1.10
CA GLY A 73 -29.17 13.81 -0.52
C GLY A 73 -29.00 12.41 0.09
N ARG A 74 -29.90 11.47 -0.24
CA ARG A 74 -29.88 10.11 0.31
C ARG A 74 -28.61 9.34 -0.04
N ASP A 75 -28.03 9.59 -1.21
CA ASP A 75 -26.81 8.89 -1.67
C ASP A 75 -25.55 9.34 -0.92
N ALA A 76 -25.61 10.47 -0.21
CA ALA A 76 -24.53 10.97 0.63
C ALA A 76 -24.57 10.43 2.07
N SER A 77 -25.62 9.68 2.45
CA SER A 77 -25.81 9.21 3.83
C SER A 77 -24.75 8.21 4.32
N SER A 78 -24.09 7.51 3.39
CA SER A 78 -22.99 6.57 3.63
C SER A 78 -21.60 7.22 3.61
N LEU A 79 -21.52 8.55 3.43
CA LEU A 79 -20.26 9.26 3.38
C LEU A 79 -19.74 9.59 4.79
N CYS A 80 -18.44 9.42 4.95
CA CYS A 80 -17.71 9.71 6.16
C CYS A 80 -16.43 10.49 5.82
N ARG A 81 -15.78 10.99 6.87
CA ARG A 81 -14.41 11.49 6.78
C ARG A 81 -13.45 10.39 7.25
N TYR A 82 -12.71 9.80 6.32
CA TYR A 82 -11.64 8.86 6.64
C TYR A 82 -10.29 9.54 6.40
N PHE A 83 -9.48 9.64 7.45
CA PHE A 83 -8.32 10.52 7.51
C PHE A 83 -8.65 11.98 7.14
N ARG A 84 -8.12 12.49 6.03
CA ARG A 84 -8.33 13.86 5.55
C ARG A 84 -9.22 13.95 4.31
N GLN A 85 -9.86 12.85 3.91
CA GLN A 85 -10.60 12.73 2.65
C GLN A 85 -12.05 12.30 2.87
N VAL A 86 -12.93 12.65 1.92
CA VAL A 86 -14.28 12.06 1.78
C VAL A 86 -14.13 10.60 1.39
N ALA A 87 -14.85 9.73 2.11
CA ALA A 87 -14.78 8.29 1.97
C ALA A 87 -16.12 7.63 2.29
N THR A 88 -16.23 6.33 2.03
CA THR A 88 -17.33 5.49 2.51
C THR A 88 -16.76 4.15 3.00
N LEU A 89 -17.31 3.63 4.09
CA LEU A 89 -16.96 2.30 4.60
C LEU A 89 -17.89 1.20 4.05
N ASP A 90 -18.94 1.59 3.33
CA ASP A 90 -20.03 0.70 2.92
C ASP A 90 -19.72 0.01 1.59
N ALA A 91 -19.15 0.74 0.64
CA ALA A 91 -18.87 0.24 -0.71
C ALA A 91 -17.43 0.52 -1.16
N ALA A 92 -16.97 -0.24 -2.16
CA ALA A 92 -15.73 0.06 -2.85
C ALA A 92 -15.98 1.14 -3.92
N THR A 93 -14.99 2.02 -4.13
CA THR A 93 -15.06 3.01 -5.22
C THR A 93 -14.41 2.50 -6.49
N LEU A 94 -15.02 2.81 -7.64
CA LEU A 94 -14.52 2.61 -8.99
C LEU A 94 -13.89 3.91 -9.52
N PHE A 95 -12.65 3.80 -9.99
CA PHE A 95 -11.97 4.83 -10.77
C PHE A 95 -11.67 4.26 -12.17
N LEU A 96 -11.97 5.05 -13.20
CA LEU A 96 -11.62 4.74 -14.58
C LEU A 96 -10.59 5.75 -15.07
N SER A 97 -9.37 5.27 -15.38
CA SER A 97 -8.35 6.11 -16.00
C SER A 97 -8.69 6.38 -17.47
N SER A 98 -7.96 7.29 -18.09
CA SER A 98 -8.14 7.60 -19.51
C SER A 98 -7.94 6.39 -20.43
N LEU A 99 -7.20 5.36 -19.99
CA LEU A 99 -7.00 4.10 -20.73
C LEU A 99 -8.28 3.27 -20.89
N ALA A 100 -9.29 3.53 -20.07
CA ALA A 100 -10.58 2.84 -20.13
C ALA A 100 -11.51 3.37 -21.24
N PHE A 101 -11.15 4.47 -21.92
CA PHE A 101 -12.00 5.14 -22.89
C PHE A 101 -11.47 5.00 -24.31
N GLU A 102 -12.36 4.96 -25.29
CA GLU A 102 -12.02 4.92 -26.73
C GLU A 102 -11.27 6.20 -27.17
N SER A 103 -11.61 7.34 -26.57
CA SER A 103 -10.87 8.60 -26.76
C SER A 103 -10.31 9.11 -25.42
N PRO A 104 -9.10 8.67 -25.03
CA PRO A 104 -8.45 9.06 -23.78
C PRO A 104 -8.30 10.58 -23.62
N PHE A 105 -7.92 11.29 -24.69
CA PHE A 105 -7.71 12.73 -24.66
C PHE A 105 -9.01 13.52 -24.51
N THR A 106 -10.07 13.10 -25.21
CA THR A 106 -11.40 13.73 -25.08
C THR A 106 -11.93 13.53 -23.67
N PHE A 107 -11.78 12.32 -23.10
CA PHE A 107 -12.19 12.05 -21.72
C PHE A 107 -11.45 12.96 -20.71
N ILE A 108 -10.12 13.05 -20.82
CA ILE A 108 -9.33 13.93 -19.94
C ILE A 108 -9.76 15.39 -20.08
N HIS A 109 -9.95 15.86 -21.32
CA HIS A 109 -10.38 17.24 -21.57
C HIS A 109 -11.75 17.52 -20.95
N ASN A 110 -12.74 16.66 -21.19
CA ASN A 110 -14.09 16.81 -20.66
C ASN A 110 -14.10 16.74 -19.13
N ASN A 111 -13.34 15.82 -18.53
CA ASN A 111 -13.27 15.70 -17.07
C ASN A 111 -12.61 16.92 -16.39
N ARG A 112 -11.78 17.68 -17.12
CA ARG A 112 -11.18 18.93 -16.63
C ARG A 112 -12.05 20.16 -16.86
N MET A 113 -12.69 20.25 -18.02
CA MET A 113 -13.40 21.47 -18.44
C MET A 113 -14.90 21.48 -18.10
N SER A 114 -15.51 20.30 -17.88
CA SER A 114 -16.96 20.22 -17.67
C SER A 114 -17.37 20.76 -16.29
N PRO A 115 -18.53 21.42 -16.17
CA PRO A 115 -19.08 21.80 -14.87
C PRO A 115 -19.53 20.55 -14.06
N PRO A 116 -19.66 20.66 -12.73
CA PRO A 116 -20.02 19.52 -11.87
C PRO A 116 -21.29 18.76 -12.30
N GLN A 117 -22.32 19.45 -12.80
CA GLN A 117 -23.56 18.81 -13.25
C GLN A 117 -23.35 17.90 -14.47
N SER A 118 -22.53 18.34 -15.44
CA SER A 118 -22.19 17.55 -16.62
C SER A 118 -21.33 16.33 -16.25
N GLN A 119 -20.41 16.52 -15.30
CA GLN A 119 -19.60 15.42 -14.76
C GLN A 119 -20.49 14.38 -14.06
N LEU A 120 -21.47 14.83 -13.29
CA LEU A 120 -22.42 13.95 -12.60
C LEU A 120 -23.21 13.10 -13.63
N HIS A 121 -23.79 13.71 -14.66
CA HIS A 121 -24.50 12.96 -15.70
C HIS A 121 -23.60 11.97 -16.45
N THR A 122 -22.35 12.33 -16.71
CA THR A 122 -21.37 11.42 -17.32
C THR A 122 -21.12 10.21 -16.41
N VAL A 123 -20.95 10.46 -15.10
CA VAL A 123 -20.76 9.41 -14.09
C VAL A 123 -22.00 8.52 -13.98
N GLU A 124 -23.21 9.08 -13.96
CA GLU A 124 -24.46 8.33 -13.95
C GLU A 124 -24.59 7.42 -15.17
N SER A 125 -24.28 7.94 -16.37
CA SER A 125 -24.31 7.16 -17.61
C SER A 125 -23.31 5.99 -17.59
N ILE A 126 -22.08 6.23 -17.14
CA ILE A 126 -21.05 5.19 -16.96
C ILE A 126 -21.52 4.13 -15.98
N MET A 127 -21.99 4.53 -14.79
CA MET A 127 -22.41 3.59 -13.76
C MET A 127 -23.65 2.81 -14.16
N ALA A 128 -24.60 3.44 -14.86
CA ALA A 128 -25.78 2.76 -15.41
C ALA A 128 -25.36 1.68 -16.42
N TYR A 129 -24.49 2.01 -17.37
CA TYR A 129 -23.98 1.05 -18.36
C TYR A 129 -23.24 -0.14 -17.71
N LEU A 130 -22.43 0.12 -16.68
CA LEU A 130 -21.68 -0.93 -15.98
C LEU A 130 -22.57 -1.82 -15.11
N LYS A 131 -23.63 -1.26 -14.52
CA LYS A 131 -24.60 -2.00 -13.68
C LYS A 131 -25.68 -2.71 -14.49
N ASP A 132 -25.88 -2.32 -15.74
CA ASP A 132 -26.87 -2.93 -16.62
C ASP A 132 -26.60 -4.44 -16.75
N THR A 133 -27.66 -5.24 -16.69
CA THR A 133 -27.64 -6.69 -16.93
C THR A 133 -28.40 -7.06 -18.20
N THR A 134 -29.17 -6.12 -18.75
CA THR A 134 -30.01 -6.31 -19.93
C THR A 134 -29.22 -6.21 -21.24
N GLY A 135 -28.11 -5.46 -21.23
CA GLY A 135 -27.32 -5.18 -22.43
C GLY A 135 -27.94 -4.11 -23.34
N LEU A 136 -28.99 -3.42 -22.87
CA LEU A 136 -29.73 -2.45 -23.66
C LEU A 136 -29.13 -1.04 -23.60
N LEU A 137 -28.31 -0.74 -22.59
CA LEU A 137 -27.70 0.59 -22.49
C LEU A 137 -26.52 0.75 -23.44
N ALA A 138 -26.51 1.88 -24.15
CA ALA A 138 -25.43 2.25 -25.05
C ALA A 138 -24.12 2.46 -24.26
N ASN A 139 -23.01 2.01 -24.84
CA ASN A 139 -21.68 2.20 -24.27
C ASN A 139 -21.32 3.71 -24.26
N PRO A 140 -21.01 4.32 -23.10
CA PRO A 140 -20.74 5.75 -22.97
C PRO A 140 -19.31 6.15 -23.40
N GLY A 141 -18.71 5.41 -24.34
CA GLY A 141 -17.35 5.65 -24.84
C GLY A 141 -16.25 4.88 -24.12
N LEU A 142 -16.60 3.84 -23.36
CA LEU A 142 -15.64 2.89 -22.78
C LEU A 142 -15.12 1.93 -23.85
N ARG A 143 -13.91 1.43 -23.67
CA ARG A 143 -13.39 0.33 -24.50
C ARG A 143 -14.20 -0.96 -24.23
N PRO A 144 -14.46 -1.82 -25.23
CA PRO A 144 -15.37 -2.96 -25.10
C PRO A 144 -15.08 -3.90 -23.92
N GLN A 145 -13.80 -4.10 -23.58
CA GLN A 145 -13.37 -4.99 -22.50
C GLN A 145 -13.64 -4.46 -21.08
N ILE A 146 -13.86 -3.15 -20.93
CA ILE A 146 -13.89 -2.51 -19.59
C ILE A 146 -15.05 -3.01 -18.75
N ARG A 147 -16.23 -3.24 -19.34
CA ARG A 147 -17.38 -3.76 -18.59
C ARG A 147 -17.08 -5.13 -17.98
N GLN A 148 -16.47 -6.02 -18.75
CA GLN A 148 -16.08 -7.34 -18.26
C GLN A 148 -14.98 -7.24 -17.19
N GLU A 149 -13.99 -6.36 -17.38
CA GLU A 149 -12.93 -6.15 -16.40
C GLU A 149 -13.43 -5.57 -15.08
N VAL A 150 -14.35 -4.60 -15.11
CA VAL A 150 -14.98 -4.07 -13.88
C VAL A 150 -15.64 -5.21 -13.11
N ASN A 151 -16.37 -6.10 -13.80
CA ASN A 151 -17.04 -7.24 -13.17
C ASN A 151 -16.04 -8.26 -12.61
N ALA A 152 -14.99 -8.58 -13.36
CA ALA A 152 -13.95 -9.50 -12.92
C ALA A 152 -13.20 -8.97 -11.68
N LEU A 153 -12.80 -7.69 -11.71
CA LEU A 153 -12.15 -7.04 -10.58
C LEU A 153 -13.09 -6.89 -9.39
N TYR A 154 -14.39 -6.70 -9.63
CA TYR A 154 -15.39 -6.63 -8.56
C TYR A 154 -15.45 -7.91 -7.74
N ASN A 155 -15.42 -9.07 -8.40
CA ASN A 155 -15.36 -10.37 -7.72
C ASN A 155 -14.12 -10.47 -6.83
N ALA A 156 -12.94 -10.10 -7.34
CA ALA A 156 -11.71 -10.04 -6.56
C ALA A 156 -11.82 -9.03 -5.40
N MET A 157 -12.41 -7.86 -5.63
CA MET A 157 -12.63 -6.83 -4.62
C MET A 157 -13.54 -7.31 -3.49
N GLN A 158 -14.54 -8.15 -3.75
CA GLN A 158 -15.36 -8.73 -2.66
C GLN A 158 -14.51 -9.55 -1.68
N HIS A 159 -13.53 -10.31 -2.17
CA HIS A 159 -12.58 -11.01 -1.31
C HIS A 159 -11.71 -10.03 -0.50
N LEU A 160 -11.24 -8.95 -1.14
CA LEU A 160 -10.44 -7.92 -0.46
C LEU A 160 -11.25 -7.19 0.60
N LYS A 161 -12.48 -6.77 0.30
CA LYS A 161 -13.44 -6.14 1.22
C LYS A 161 -13.73 -7.03 2.41
N LYS A 162 -14.11 -8.29 2.18
CA LYS A 162 -14.34 -9.29 3.24
C LYS A 162 -13.11 -9.44 4.13
N ARG A 163 -11.92 -9.52 3.54
CA ARG A 163 -10.67 -9.64 4.30
C ARG A 163 -10.30 -8.38 5.07
N HIS A 164 -10.67 -7.21 4.57
CA HIS A 164 -10.49 -5.92 5.25
C HIS A 164 -11.42 -5.79 6.46
N GLN A 165 -12.66 -6.28 6.34
CA GLN A 165 -13.68 -6.21 7.39
C GLN A 165 -13.60 -7.34 8.43
N ASP A 166 -12.86 -8.42 8.17
CA ASP A 166 -12.75 -9.56 9.09
C ASP A 166 -12.21 -9.13 10.47
N ALA A 167 -13.10 -9.11 11.45
CA ALA A 167 -12.82 -8.72 12.82
C ALA A 167 -11.86 -9.67 13.55
N ARG A 168 -11.70 -10.92 13.06
CA ARG A 168 -10.75 -11.90 13.61
C ARG A 168 -9.32 -11.64 13.16
N GLY A 169 -9.13 -10.80 12.14
CA GLY A 169 -7.81 -10.50 11.59
C GLY A 169 -7.04 -9.49 12.47
N SER A 170 -5.86 -9.89 12.94
CA SER A 170 -4.95 -9.02 13.70
C SER A 170 -4.50 -7.75 12.96
N LEU A 171 -4.60 -7.74 11.63
CA LEU A 171 -4.14 -6.65 10.76
C LEU A 171 -5.23 -5.61 10.43
N ARG A 172 -6.49 -5.84 10.82
CA ARG A 172 -7.64 -5.00 10.40
C ARG A 172 -7.43 -3.52 10.69
N ASN A 173 -6.97 -3.19 11.90
CA ASN A 173 -6.82 -1.80 12.35
C ASN A 173 -5.59 -1.09 11.76
N TYR A 174 -4.79 -1.79 10.97
CA TYR A 174 -3.50 -1.30 10.49
C TYR A 174 -3.41 -1.19 8.96
N ILE A 175 -4.33 -1.83 8.26
CA ILE A 175 -4.47 -1.73 6.81
C ILE A 175 -5.38 -0.55 6.50
N ILE A 176 -4.83 0.45 5.82
CA ILE A 176 -5.53 1.69 5.47
C ILE A 176 -6.57 1.41 4.38
N ARG A 177 -6.18 0.66 3.36
CA ARG A 177 -7.03 0.30 2.21
C ARG A 177 -6.49 -0.92 1.49
N ARG A 178 -7.34 -1.57 0.71
CA ARG A 178 -7.02 -2.62 -0.26
C ARG A 178 -7.59 -2.21 -1.61
N TYR A 179 -6.85 -2.46 -2.67
CA TYR A 179 -7.25 -2.06 -4.00
C TYR A 179 -6.73 -3.01 -5.05
N ILE A 180 -7.40 -2.99 -6.20
CA ILE A 180 -7.02 -3.77 -7.37
C ILE A 180 -7.16 -2.90 -8.60
N ALA A 181 -6.15 -2.90 -9.47
CA ALA A 181 -6.14 -2.14 -10.70
C ALA A 181 -5.83 -3.02 -11.91
N SER A 182 -6.61 -2.91 -12.98
CA SER A 182 -6.35 -3.59 -14.24
C SER A 182 -5.29 -2.87 -15.06
N VAL A 183 -4.75 -3.56 -16.06
CA VAL A 183 -3.86 -2.96 -17.07
C VAL A 183 -4.57 -2.02 -18.05
N ASN A 184 -5.91 -2.06 -18.09
CA ASN A 184 -6.71 -1.21 -18.98
C ASN A 184 -7.39 -0.05 -18.26
N GLY A 185 -6.95 0.29 -17.04
CA GLY A 185 -7.35 1.54 -16.37
C GLY A 185 -8.53 1.44 -15.42
N VAL A 186 -8.99 0.23 -15.08
CA VAL A 186 -9.97 0.03 -14.00
C VAL A 186 -9.23 0.02 -12.67
N LEU A 187 -9.67 0.79 -11.68
CA LEU A 187 -9.18 0.71 -10.30
C LEU A 187 -10.38 0.61 -9.35
N GLN A 188 -10.34 -0.35 -8.43
CA GLN A 188 -11.30 -0.45 -7.34
C GLN A 188 -10.60 -0.32 -5.99
N VAL A 189 -11.15 0.46 -5.06
CA VAL A 189 -10.55 0.77 -3.76
C VAL A 189 -11.54 0.54 -2.63
N PHE A 190 -11.12 -0.16 -1.57
CA PHE A 190 -11.88 -0.33 -0.34
C PHE A 190 -11.02 -0.06 0.92
N PRO A 191 -11.48 0.74 1.92
CA PRO A 191 -12.71 1.52 1.91
C PRO A 191 -12.76 2.51 0.76
N GLY A 192 -13.98 2.81 0.28
CA GLY A 192 -14.19 3.69 -0.85
C GLY A 192 -13.67 5.11 -0.55
N CYS A 193 -12.98 5.71 -1.51
CA CYS A 193 -12.41 7.04 -1.32
C CYS A 193 -12.51 7.93 -2.56
N LEU A 194 -12.50 9.24 -2.32
CA LEU A 194 -12.33 10.25 -3.36
C LEU A 194 -10.89 10.33 -3.84
N LEU A 195 -10.71 10.18 -5.16
CA LEU A 195 -9.43 10.38 -5.87
C LEU A 195 -9.49 11.62 -6.76
N ASN A 196 -8.32 12.22 -7.01
CA ASN A 196 -8.18 13.35 -7.94
C ASN A 196 -8.53 12.92 -9.38
N ASN A 197 -9.16 13.80 -10.15
CA ASN A 197 -9.52 13.53 -11.56
C ASN A 197 -8.32 13.22 -12.46
N ASN A 198 -7.13 13.74 -12.14
CA ASN A 198 -5.89 13.47 -12.85
C ASN A 198 -5.10 12.29 -12.27
N TYR A 199 -5.70 11.52 -11.35
CA TYR A 199 -5.04 10.34 -10.80
C TYR A 199 -4.78 9.31 -11.91
N ASP A 200 -3.58 8.77 -11.94
CA ASP A 200 -3.21 7.71 -12.86
C ASP A 200 -2.58 6.57 -12.07
N PRO A 201 -3.29 5.42 -11.90
CA PRO A 201 -2.74 4.24 -11.24
C PRO A 201 -1.43 3.77 -11.88
N SER A 202 -1.29 3.87 -13.21
CA SER A 202 -0.13 3.36 -13.95
C SER A 202 1.17 4.08 -13.62
N GLN A 203 1.08 5.35 -13.17
CA GLN A 203 2.24 6.15 -12.76
C GLN A 203 2.61 5.94 -11.29
N ARG A 204 1.77 5.25 -10.52
CA ARG A 204 2.02 5.02 -9.10
C ARG A 204 3.12 3.99 -8.91
N LEU A 205 3.89 4.24 -7.87
CA LEU A 205 5.05 3.45 -7.47
C LEU A 205 4.73 1.97 -7.27
N TRP A 206 3.64 1.67 -6.55
CA TRP A 206 3.18 0.31 -6.29
C TRP A 206 2.83 -0.46 -7.57
N TYR A 207 2.25 0.24 -8.56
CA TYR A 207 1.84 -0.33 -9.82
C TYR A 207 3.06 -0.67 -10.69
N ARG A 208 3.96 0.33 -10.86
CA ARG A 208 5.19 0.17 -11.64
C ARG A 208 6.10 -0.92 -11.05
N LYS A 209 6.35 -0.90 -9.73
CA LYS A 209 7.19 -1.91 -9.07
C LYS A 209 6.60 -3.32 -9.21
N ALA A 210 5.28 -3.47 -9.09
CA ALA A 210 4.64 -4.78 -9.24
C ALA A 210 4.82 -5.33 -10.67
N LEU A 211 4.60 -4.49 -11.69
CA LEU A 211 4.80 -4.90 -13.10
C LEU A 211 6.27 -5.13 -13.47
N GLN A 212 7.21 -4.43 -12.84
CA GLN A 212 8.66 -4.68 -13.00
C GLN A 212 9.10 -6.01 -12.37
N HIS A 213 8.34 -6.53 -11.40
CA HIS A 213 8.65 -7.74 -10.67
C HIS A 213 7.44 -8.70 -10.66
N PRO A 214 7.02 -9.19 -11.84
CA PRO A 214 5.84 -10.04 -11.97
C PRO A 214 6.01 -11.31 -11.13
N GLY A 215 4.92 -11.71 -10.45
CA GLY A 215 4.90 -12.88 -9.57
C GLY A 215 5.62 -12.71 -8.23
N LYS A 216 6.20 -11.54 -7.94
CA LYS A 216 6.80 -11.23 -6.63
C LYS A 216 5.88 -10.31 -5.82
N ILE A 217 5.96 -10.41 -4.50
CA ILE A 217 5.39 -9.40 -3.62
C ILE A 217 6.40 -8.27 -3.53
N VAL A 218 5.99 -7.07 -3.89
CA VAL A 218 6.83 -5.87 -3.81
C VAL A 218 6.33 -4.95 -2.70
N THR A 219 7.27 -4.23 -2.11
CA THR A 219 6.99 -3.21 -1.11
C THR A 219 7.56 -1.89 -1.62
N THR A 220 6.80 -0.82 -1.51
CA THR A 220 7.25 0.51 -1.91
C THR A 220 8.12 1.16 -0.83
N GLU A 221 8.96 2.10 -1.21
CA GLU A 221 9.44 3.12 -0.29
C GLU A 221 8.28 3.99 0.23
N PRO A 222 8.47 4.74 1.34
CA PRO A 222 7.42 5.58 1.88
C PRO A 222 7.10 6.75 0.95
N TYR A 223 5.82 6.91 0.60
CA TYR A 223 5.35 7.98 -0.28
C TYR A 223 4.02 8.56 0.20
N LEU A 224 3.65 9.72 -0.36
CA LEU A 224 2.40 10.39 0.01
C LEU A 224 1.19 9.72 -0.64
N ASP A 225 0.25 9.27 0.20
CA ASP A 225 -1.01 8.65 -0.21
C ASP A 225 -1.90 9.64 -0.98
N ALA A 226 -2.41 9.21 -2.12
CA ALA A 226 -3.37 9.99 -2.91
C ALA A 226 -4.76 10.06 -2.26
N GLY A 227 -5.11 9.11 -1.39
CA GLY A 227 -6.35 9.07 -0.64
C GLY A 227 -6.30 9.73 0.74
N GLY A 228 -5.25 10.52 1.04
CA GLY A 228 -5.22 11.44 2.18
C GLY A 228 -4.74 10.89 3.52
N SER A 229 -4.15 9.70 3.58
CA SER A 229 -3.67 9.07 4.83
C SER A 229 -2.28 9.53 5.29
N GLY A 230 -1.62 10.39 4.52
CA GLY A 230 -0.25 10.83 4.78
C GLY A 230 0.78 9.90 4.15
N TYR A 231 1.92 9.71 4.81
CA TYR A 231 2.96 8.79 4.32
C TYR A 231 2.58 7.35 4.59
N ILE A 232 2.60 6.55 3.52
CA ILE A 232 2.23 5.13 3.53
C ILE A 232 3.33 4.28 2.92
N ILE A 233 3.29 3.00 3.22
CA ILE A 233 3.98 1.95 2.46
C ILE A 233 2.90 1.09 1.82
N THR A 234 3.09 0.77 0.54
CA THR A 234 2.21 -0.14 -0.18
C THR A 234 2.89 -1.48 -0.39
N ILE A 235 2.15 -2.56 -0.16
CA ILE A 235 2.52 -3.91 -0.59
C ILE A 235 1.68 -4.24 -1.81
N ALA A 236 2.31 -4.66 -2.91
CA ALA A 236 1.63 -4.93 -4.17
C ALA A 236 2.07 -6.26 -4.80
N HIS A 237 1.20 -6.82 -5.63
CA HIS A 237 1.44 -8.07 -6.35
C HIS A 237 0.64 -8.11 -7.65
N THR A 238 1.21 -8.73 -8.68
CA THR A 238 0.55 -8.93 -9.99
C THR A 238 -0.46 -10.07 -9.94
N ILE A 239 -1.58 -9.91 -10.63
CA ILE A 239 -2.58 -10.94 -10.88
C ILE A 239 -2.49 -11.35 -12.35
N PHE A 240 -2.52 -12.65 -12.59
CA PHE A 240 -2.52 -13.24 -13.92
C PHE A 240 -3.87 -13.87 -14.24
N GLU A 241 -4.18 -13.99 -15.52
CA GLU A 241 -5.37 -14.73 -15.96
C GLU A 241 -5.22 -16.22 -15.64
N GLY A 242 -6.28 -16.82 -15.09
CA GLY A 242 -6.34 -18.26 -14.86
C GLY A 242 -6.57 -19.00 -16.18
N LYS A 243 -5.70 -19.95 -16.52
CA LYS A 243 -5.83 -20.79 -17.72
C LYS A 243 -6.33 -22.17 -17.31
N SER A 244 -7.48 -22.59 -17.82
CA SER A 244 -8.12 -23.88 -17.47
C SER A 244 -7.28 -25.10 -17.85
N ASN A 245 -6.53 -25.02 -18.94
CA ASN A 245 -5.79 -26.15 -19.53
C ASN A 245 -4.28 -25.88 -19.73
N ALA A 246 -3.75 -24.79 -19.19
CA ALA A 246 -2.34 -24.44 -19.34
C ALA A 246 -1.69 -24.18 -17.98
N LEU A 247 -0.45 -24.63 -17.84
CA LEU A 247 0.38 -24.31 -16.69
C LEU A 247 0.70 -22.81 -16.69
N HIS A 248 0.35 -22.14 -15.59
CA HIS A 248 0.75 -20.77 -15.35
C HIS A 248 2.28 -20.64 -15.41
N SER A 249 2.76 -19.65 -16.13
CA SER A 249 4.18 -19.39 -16.33
C SER A 249 4.44 -17.89 -16.25
N ILE A 250 5.01 -17.44 -15.14
CA ILE A 250 5.32 -16.01 -14.90
C ILE A 250 6.15 -15.39 -16.03
N GLU A 251 7.02 -16.19 -16.68
CA GLU A 251 7.87 -15.76 -17.80
C GLU A 251 7.12 -15.52 -19.11
N ARG A 252 5.97 -16.17 -19.30
CA ARG A 252 5.20 -16.16 -20.56
C ARG A 252 3.88 -15.42 -20.43
N ASP A 253 3.28 -15.47 -19.25
CA ASP A 253 2.00 -14.87 -18.96
C ASP A 253 2.19 -13.38 -18.65
N GLN A 254 1.25 -12.57 -19.13
CA GLN A 254 1.22 -11.14 -18.80
C GLN A 254 0.28 -10.91 -17.62
N PRO A 255 0.67 -10.06 -16.65
CA PRO A 255 -0.26 -9.60 -15.63
C PRO A 255 -1.48 -8.92 -16.24
N VAL A 256 -2.67 -9.23 -15.73
CA VAL A 256 -3.94 -8.58 -16.11
C VAL A 256 -4.36 -7.51 -15.10
N ALA A 257 -3.87 -7.60 -13.87
CA ALA A 257 -4.12 -6.63 -12.82
C ALA A 257 -2.99 -6.60 -11.79
N VAL A 258 -3.03 -5.60 -10.90
CA VAL A 258 -2.19 -5.47 -9.72
C VAL A 258 -3.10 -5.32 -8.52
N VAL A 259 -2.93 -6.18 -7.51
CA VAL A 259 -3.57 -6.05 -6.20
C VAL A 259 -2.59 -5.40 -5.24
N ALA A 260 -3.10 -4.55 -4.35
CA ALA A 260 -2.28 -3.84 -3.39
C ALA A 260 -3.04 -3.51 -2.10
N LEU A 261 -2.28 -3.24 -1.05
CA LEU A 261 -2.78 -2.73 0.22
C LEU A 261 -1.82 -1.70 0.79
N ASP A 262 -2.38 -0.73 1.52
CA ASP A 262 -1.59 0.30 2.18
C ASP A 262 -1.49 0.06 3.67
N LEU A 263 -0.29 0.25 4.21
CA LEU A 263 0.03 0.22 5.61
C LEU A 263 0.49 1.61 6.05
N SER A 264 0.19 1.95 7.30
CA SER A 264 0.89 3.09 7.90
C SER A 264 2.37 2.77 8.03
N TYR A 265 3.20 3.78 7.82
CA TYR A 265 4.65 3.63 7.89
C TYR A 265 5.13 3.03 9.23
N GLY A 266 4.57 3.49 10.35
CA GLY A 266 4.90 2.97 11.68
C GLY A 266 4.47 1.52 11.89
N PHE A 267 3.33 1.10 11.33
CA PHE A 267 2.89 -0.29 11.45
C PHE A 267 3.79 -1.24 10.65
N PHE A 268 4.20 -0.85 9.44
CA PHE A 268 5.14 -1.65 8.66
C PHE A 268 6.44 -1.87 9.43
N TYR A 269 7.00 -0.82 10.04
CA TYR A 269 8.19 -0.94 10.88
C TYR A 269 7.97 -1.84 12.10
N LYS A 270 6.81 -1.73 12.77
CA LYS A 270 6.45 -2.64 13.86
C LYS A 270 6.42 -4.10 13.40
N MET A 271 5.85 -4.40 12.24
CA MET A 271 5.80 -5.76 11.68
C MET A 271 7.22 -6.32 11.43
N ILE A 272 8.15 -5.49 10.97
CA ILE A 272 9.57 -5.88 10.86
C ILE A 272 10.15 -6.19 12.23
N LEU A 273 9.97 -5.33 13.23
CA LEU A 273 10.48 -5.57 14.59
C LEU A 273 9.90 -6.82 15.25
N ASP A 274 8.60 -7.08 15.07
CA ASP A 274 7.92 -8.24 15.64
C ASP A 274 8.43 -9.56 15.00
N SER A 275 8.87 -9.51 13.74
CA SER A 275 9.45 -10.65 13.02
C SER A 275 10.97 -10.78 13.18
N THR A 276 11.65 -9.78 13.76
CA THR A 276 13.10 -9.74 13.91
C THR A 276 13.53 -9.38 15.34
N PRO A 277 13.43 -10.30 16.31
CA PRO A 277 13.72 -10.02 17.72
C PRO A 277 15.12 -9.45 18.00
N LEU A 278 16.13 -9.84 17.19
CA LEU A 278 17.50 -9.29 17.28
C LEU A 278 17.54 -7.76 17.11
N CYS A 279 16.63 -7.20 16.32
CA CYS A 279 16.53 -5.76 16.07
C CYS A 279 16.01 -4.97 17.28
N GLN A 280 15.56 -5.65 18.34
CA GLN A 280 15.10 -5.03 19.58
C GLN A 280 16.20 -4.97 20.66
N MET A 281 17.39 -5.53 20.40
CA MET A 281 18.51 -5.49 21.33
C MET A 281 19.11 -4.07 21.40
N HIS A 282 19.47 -3.61 22.60
CA HIS A 282 19.91 -2.24 22.89
C HIS A 282 21.13 -1.76 22.08
N ASN A 283 21.95 -2.66 21.54
CA ASN A 283 23.15 -2.35 20.76
C ASN A 283 23.03 -2.71 19.27
N ILE A 284 21.84 -3.08 18.79
CA ILE A 284 21.60 -3.46 17.38
C ILE A 284 20.66 -2.45 16.75
N LYS A 285 21.04 -1.92 15.58
CA LYS A 285 20.15 -1.13 14.73
C LYS A 285 19.96 -1.87 13.42
N CYS A 286 18.74 -2.32 13.18
CA CYS A 286 18.38 -2.91 11.91
C CYS A 286 17.86 -1.86 10.95
N LEU A 287 18.33 -1.95 9.72
CA LEU A 287 17.90 -1.14 8.59
C LEU A 287 17.36 -2.09 7.53
N LEU A 288 16.23 -1.74 6.92
CA LEU A 288 15.74 -2.45 5.74
C LEU A 288 15.69 -1.45 4.59
N PHE A 289 16.28 -1.87 3.47
CA PHE A 289 16.22 -1.14 2.22
C PHE A 289 15.39 -1.95 1.23
N GLU A 290 14.60 -1.27 0.41
CA GLU A 290 14.02 -1.91 -0.78
C GLU A 290 15.08 -2.06 -1.89
N ASN A 291 14.73 -2.72 -2.98
CA ASN A 291 15.68 -3.18 -3.99
C ASN A 291 16.35 -2.06 -4.80
N GLU A 292 15.80 -0.86 -4.81
CA GLU A 292 16.41 0.33 -5.41
C GLU A 292 17.27 1.13 -4.42
N GLY A 293 17.37 0.72 -3.15
CA GLY A 293 18.24 1.36 -2.15
C GLY A 293 17.54 2.40 -1.25
N TYR A 294 16.22 2.50 -1.28
CA TYR A 294 15.44 3.35 -0.37
C TYR A 294 15.20 2.68 0.99
N LEU A 295 15.34 3.46 2.05
CA LEU A 295 15.16 3.03 3.43
C LEU A 295 13.68 2.85 3.76
N ILE A 296 13.28 1.64 4.14
CA ILE A 296 11.88 1.27 4.45
C ILE A 296 11.66 0.85 5.91
N ALA A 297 12.72 0.53 6.67
CA ALA A 297 12.66 0.28 8.11
C ALA A 297 13.86 0.91 8.86
N HIS A 298 13.59 1.77 9.85
CA HIS A 298 14.58 2.46 10.68
C HIS A 298 13.95 2.95 12.02
N PRO A 299 14.65 2.89 13.17
CA PRO A 299 14.12 3.36 14.47
C PRO A 299 13.52 4.78 14.49
N SER A 300 14.20 5.74 13.84
CA SER A 300 13.71 7.12 13.68
C SER A 300 12.36 7.26 12.97
N MET A 301 11.82 6.18 12.38
CA MET A 301 10.49 6.18 11.78
C MET A 301 9.38 6.23 12.83
N LEU A 302 9.66 5.83 14.07
CA LEU A 302 8.73 5.94 15.21
C LEU A 302 8.97 7.21 16.05
N GLU A 303 10.03 7.97 15.78
CA GLU A 303 10.35 9.15 16.57
C GLU A 303 9.38 10.30 16.24
N PRO A 304 8.75 10.93 17.25
CA PRO A 304 7.87 12.06 17.01
C PRO A 304 8.66 13.23 16.39
N LYS A 305 8.02 13.93 15.45
CA LYS A 305 8.61 15.11 14.81
C LYS A 305 8.79 16.22 15.84
N THR A 306 10.03 16.51 16.20
CA THR A 306 10.39 17.70 17.00
C THR A 306 10.87 18.81 16.07
N ASN A 307 10.53 20.07 16.37
CA ASN A 307 11.04 21.24 15.61
C ASN A 307 12.56 21.47 15.75
N ILE A 308 13.24 20.70 16.62
CA ILE A 308 14.61 20.95 17.07
C ILE A 308 15.65 20.07 16.34
N LYS A 309 15.22 18.94 15.74
CA LYS A 309 16.12 18.03 15.01
C LYS A 309 15.83 18.08 13.51
N ASN A 310 16.90 18.04 12.70
CA ASN A 310 16.78 17.80 11.25
C ASN A 310 15.90 16.58 11.01
N GLN A 311 14.69 16.83 10.52
CA GLN A 311 13.71 15.79 10.29
C GLN A 311 14.22 14.92 9.15
N ARG A 312 14.44 13.63 9.41
CA ARG A 312 14.74 12.67 8.35
C ARG A 312 13.58 12.63 7.37
N ARG A 313 13.90 12.69 6.08
CA ARG A 313 12.87 12.66 5.04
C ARG A 313 12.29 11.24 5.00
N PRO A 314 10.98 11.06 4.83
CA PRO A 314 10.39 9.72 4.70
C PRO A 314 10.95 8.92 3.52
N HIS A 315 11.60 9.60 2.57
CA HIS A 315 12.17 9.05 1.36
C HIS A 315 13.69 9.27 1.35
N GLU A 316 14.42 8.41 2.08
CA GLU A 316 15.88 8.45 2.16
C GLU A 316 16.50 7.30 1.38
N HIS A 317 17.43 7.63 0.48
CA HIS A 317 18.20 6.65 -0.29
C HIS A 317 19.55 6.39 0.39
N LEU A 318 20.09 5.18 0.28
CA LEU A 318 21.36 4.79 0.89
C LEU A 318 22.52 5.74 0.52
N THR A 319 22.56 6.24 -0.72
CA THR A 319 23.60 7.17 -1.19
C THR A 319 23.63 8.50 -0.44
N HIS A 320 22.54 8.92 0.19
CA HIS A 320 22.52 10.13 1.03
C HIS A 320 23.16 9.91 2.41
N LYS A 321 23.66 8.70 2.71
CA LYS A 321 24.34 8.34 3.96
C LYS A 321 25.82 8.05 3.79
N GLU A 322 26.35 8.10 2.57
CA GLU A 322 27.77 7.88 2.26
C GLU A 322 28.62 9.17 2.35
N SER A 323 28.05 10.28 2.82
CA SER A 323 28.73 11.60 2.94
C SER A 323 29.00 12.02 4.37
#